data_AF-A0AAD0KKX3-F1
#
_entry.id   AF-A0AAD0KKX3-F1
#
_cell.length_a   1.000
_cell.length_b   1.000
_cell.length_c   1.000
_cell.angle_alpha   90.00
_cell.angle_beta   90.00
_cell.angle_gamma   90.00
#
_symmetry.space_group_name_H-M   'P 1'
#
loop_
_entity.id
_entity.type
_entity.pdbx_description
1 polymer ?
#
loop_
_entity_poly.entity_id
_entity_poly.type
_entity_poly.pdbx_seq_one_letter_code
_entity_poly.pdbx_strand_id
1 'polypeptide(L)'
;MRSKLVLIEGMPGCGKTTTAQLVHEIFTEVNITSQLFLEGNLEHPADYDGVAFFKKTECDELLNTHRKFKDLLSNLMIQQDNDYFLEYRKIKNEVWSSFPAELHHAVFKHDIYELPLDQNRKLITERWKKFADRVLYGADTFVFDCCFIQNPVTIGMIKHGAKKEEVISYVIELATIVERLNPLLIYVQQNDLDHSFKKAVKERPQEWSEGFIEYYTNQGYGKEQNYKGLDGALQVLKARRELEEEIFNRLNITKIKVDNSSYNKNDYKEVLEGILSE
;
A
#
# COMPACT_ATOMS: atom_id res chain seq x y z
N MET A 1 -23.35 0.35 -13.12
CA MET A 1 -22.77 1.68 -12.81
C MET A 1 -21.29 1.59 -13.09
N ARG A 2 -20.67 2.67 -13.56
CA ARG A 2 -19.23 2.69 -13.84
C ARG A 2 -18.43 2.65 -12.52
N SER A 3 -17.35 1.88 -12.48
CA SER A 3 -16.43 1.86 -11.33
C SER A 3 -15.81 3.25 -11.08
N LYS A 4 -15.77 3.67 -9.81
CA LYS A 4 -15.07 4.88 -9.36
C LYS A 4 -13.69 4.57 -8.78
N LEU A 5 -13.37 3.29 -8.59
CA LEU A 5 -12.14 2.85 -7.95
C LEU A 5 -11.63 1.59 -8.64
N VAL A 6 -10.48 1.69 -9.28
CA VAL A 6 -9.74 0.56 -9.84
C VAL A 6 -8.55 0.25 -8.93
N LEU A 7 -8.49 -0.96 -8.44
CA LEU A 7 -7.47 -1.46 -7.52
C LEU A 7 -6.55 -2.40 -8.29
N ILE A 8 -5.26 -2.09 -8.32
CA ILE A 8 -4.24 -2.89 -9.01
C ILE A 8 -3.41 -3.61 -7.95
N GLU A 9 -3.51 -4.93 -7.91
CA GLU A 9 -2.87 -5.79 -6.91
C GLU A 9 -2.11 -6.93 -7.56
N GLY A 10 -1.24 -7.61 -6.80
CA GLY A 10 -0.41 -8.70 -7.30
C GLY A 10 0.96 -8.80 -6.62
N MET A 11 1.73 -9.82 -6.99
CA MET A 11 3.02 -10.09 -6.35
C MET A 11 4.11 -9.07 -6.73
N PRO A 12 5.18 -8.87 -5.92
CA PRO A 12 6.31 -8.04 -6.31
C PRO A 12 6.89 -8.46 -7.68
N GLY A 13 7.13 -7.49 -8.56
CA GLY A 13 7.70 -7.74 -9.90
C GLY A 13 6.70 -8.15 -10.99
N CYS A 14 5.40 -8.31 -10.69
CA CYS A 14 4.42 -8.75 -11.69
C CYS A 14 3.95 -7.68 -12.69
N GLY A 15 4.33 -6.40 -12.50
CA GLY A 15 3.96 -5.29 -13.39
C GLY A 15 2.73 -4.50 -12.95
N LYS A 16 2.45 -4.42 -11.64
CA LYS A 16 1.35 -3.61 -11.07
C LYS A 16 1.41 -2.14 -11.50
N THR A 17 2.54 -1.47 -11.28
CA THR A 17 2.74 -0.07 -11.69
C THR A 17 2.52 0.13 -13.19
N THR A 18 3.02 -0.77 -14.03
CA THR A 18 2.78 -0.72 -15.48
C THR A 18 1.30 -0.88 -15.81
N THR A 19 0.60 -1.79 -15.13
CA THR A 19 -0.85 -2.00 -15.29
C THR A 19 -1.64 -0.76 -14.85
N ALA A 20 -1.30 -0.17 -13.71
CA ALA A 20 -1.95 1.04 -13.20
C ALA A 20 -1.78 2.23 -14.15
N GLN A 21 -0.59 2.39 -14.72
CA GLN A 21 -0.31 3.40 -15.76
C GLN A 21 -1.11 3.16 -17.04
N LEU A 22 -1.16 1.91 -17.52
CA LEU A 22 -1.94 1.55 -18.71
C LEU A 22 -3.44 1.79 -18.51
N VAL A 23 -4.00 1.43 -17.35
CA VAL A 23 -5.41 1.70 -17.03
C VAL A 23 -5.70 3.20 -17.06
N HIS A 24 -4.81 4.02 -16.48
CA HIS A 24 -4.95 5.48 -16.51
C HIS A 24 -4.82 6.05 -17.94
N GLU A 25 -3.90 5.51 -18.75
CA GLU A 25 -3.72 5.85 -20.16
C GLU A 25 -4.99 5.54 -20.96
N ILE A 26 -5.52 4.32 -20.83
CA ILE A 26 -6.77 3.88 -21.50
C ILE A 26 -7.91 4.80 -21.13
N PHE A 27 -8.11 5.10 -19.84
CA PHE A 27 -9.13 6.05 -19.41
C PHE A 27 -8.97 7.42 -20.08
N THR A 28 -7.75 7.92 -20.19
CA THR A 28 -7.50 9.19 -20.87
C THR A 28 -7.92 9.13 -22.35
N GLU A 29 -7.61 8.03 -23.04
CA GLU A 29 -7.95 7.82 -24.46
C GLU A 29 -9.46 7.76 -24.71
N VAL A 30 -10.24 7.22 -23.76
CA VAL A 30 -11.71 7.18 -23.82
C VAL A 30 -12.39 8.36 -23.12
N ASN A 31 -11.67 9.46 -22.87
CA ASN A 31 -12.17 10.71 -22.26
C ASN A 31 -12.77 10.54 -20.87
N ILE A 32 -12.12 9.69 -20.07
CA ILE A 32 -12.47 9.42 -18.69
C ILE A 32 -11.45 10.14 -17.81
N THR A 33 -11.94 11.05 -16.96
CA THR A 33 -11.09 11.64 -15.93
C THR A 33 -10.74 10.58 -14.89
N SER A 34 -9.45 10.36 -14.70
CA SER A 34 -8.96 9.48 -13.64
C SER A 34 -7.74 10.05 -12.92
N GLN A 35 -7.56 9.65 -11.67
CA GLN A 35 -6.42 10.01 -10.83
C GLN A 35 -5.62 8.76 -10.47
N LEU A 36 -4.34 8.74 -10.84
CA LEU A 36 -3.43 7.63 -10.59
C LEU A 36 -2.60 7.86 -9.33
N PHE A 37 -2.64 6.89 -8.41
CA PHE A 37 -1.82 6.90 -7.20
C PHE A 37 -0.95 5.65 -7.17
N LEU A 38 0.37 5.87 -7.32
CA LEU A 38 1.37 4.81 -7.30
C LEU A 38 1.82 4.48 -5.87
N GLU A 39 2.40 3.28 -5.69
CA GLU A 39 3.02 2.89 -4.43
C GLU A 39 4.07 3.93 -4.01
N GLY A 40 3.99 4.39 -2.76
CA GLY A 40 4.88 5.40 -2.21
C GLY A 40 4.50 6.86 -2.51
N ASN A 41 3.35 7.10 -3.13
CA ASN A 41 2.83 8.46 -3.30
C ASN A 41 2.41 9.05 -1.94
N LEU A 42 3.10 10.09 -1.49
CA LEU A 42 2.85 10.74 -0.19
C LEU A 42 1.52 11.52 -0.15
N GLU A 43 0.92 11.80 -1.31
CA GLU A 43 -0.42 12.41 -1.43
C GLU A 43 -1.54 11.36 -1.54
N HIS A 44 -1.25 10.07 -1.30
CA HIS A 44 -2.24 9.02 -1.48
C HIS A 44 -3.48 9.27 -0.60
N PRO A 45 -4.69 9.29 -1.18
CA PRO A 45 -5.88 9.75 -0.47
C PRO A 45 -6.42 8.72 0.53
N ALA A 46 -6.04 7.45 0.36
CA ALA A 46 -6.48 6.32 1.17
C ALA A 46 -5.32 5.61 1.90
N ASP A 47 -4.10 6.16 1.88
CA ASP A 47 -2.94 5.51 2.51
C ASP A 47 -2.14 6.52 3.36
N TYR A 48 -1.22 6.00 4.18
CA TYR A 48 -0.37 6.74 5.12
C TYR A 48 1.10 6.37 4.94
N ASP A 49 1.67 6.55 3.75
CA ASP A 49 3.11 6.33 3.58
C ASP A 49 3.90 7.49 4.21
N GLY A 50 4.71 7.19 5.23
CA GLY A 50 5.57 8.17 5.89
C GLY A 50 4.83 9.17 6.75
N VAL A 51 3.78 8.71 7.44
CA VAL A 51 2.96 9.51 8.32
C VAL A 51 3.00 8.90 9.71
N ALA A 52 3.44 9.70 10.68
CA ALA A 52 3.45 9.32 12.08
C ALA A 52 2.16 9.73 12.78
N PHE A 53 1.71 8.90 13.72
CA PHE A 53 0.51 9.09 14.50
C PHE A 53 0.83 9.21 15.99
N PHE A 54 0.23 10.19 16.64
CA PHE A 54 0.38 10.44 18.07
C PHE A 54 -0.97 10.68 18.73
N LYS A 55 -1.18 10.06 19.89
CA LYS A 55 -2.16 10.55 20.86
C LYS A 55 -1.67 11.87 21.46
N LYS A 56 -2.60 12.66 21.99
CA LYS A 56 -2.29 13.94 22.64
C LYS A 56 -1.12 13.85 23.63
N THR A 57 -1.11 12.83 24.49
CA THR A 57 -0.04 12.63 25.48
C THR A 57 1.32 12.34 24.85
N GLU A 58 1.36 11.56 23.76
CA GLU A 58 2.58 11.20 23.04
C GLU A 58 3.12 12.41 22.25
N CYS A 59 2.22 13.22 21.70
CA CYS A 59 2.51 14.50 21.08
C CYS A 59 3.14 15.47 22.10
N ASP A 60 2.51 15.64 23.26
CA ASP A 60 3.03 16.49 24.34
C ASP A 60 4.42 16.02 24.80
N GLU A 61 4.64 14.70 24.92
CA GLU A 61 5.93 14.11 25.25
C GLU A 61 6.99 14.38 24.17
N LEU A 62 6.65 14.21 22.89
CA LEU A 62 7.55 14.49 21.78
C LEU A 62 8.01 15.95 21.79
N LEU A 63 7.06 16.88 21.95
CA LEU A 63 7.32 18.33 22.02
C LEU A 63 8.15 18.72 23.25
N ASN A 64 7.91 18.06 24.39
CA ASN A 64 8.64 18.31 25.64
C ASN A 64 10.06 17.75 25.64
N THR A 65 10.26 16.61 25.01
CA THR A 65 11.57 15.96 24.87
C THR A 65 12.44 16.72 23.87
N HIS A 66 11.84 17.22 22.79
CA HIS A 66 12.52 17.91 21.71
C HIS A 66 12.20 19.40 21.68
N ARG A 67 12.35 20.09 22.81
CA ARG A 67 11.97 21.51 22.96
C ARG A 67 12.55 22.43 21.91
N LYS A 68 13.78 22.15 21.45
CA LYS A 68 14.47 22.86 20.36
C LYS A 68 13.65 22.90 19.06
N PHE A 69 12.82 21.89 18.82
CA PHE A 69 12.00 21.74 17.62
C PHE A 69 10.51 21.90 17.89
N LYS A 70 10.12 22.39 19.08
CA LYS A 70 8.71 22.49 19.48
C LYS A 70 7.89 23.32 18.49
N ASP A 71 8.38 24.50 18.11
CA ASP A 71 7.65 25.39 17.19
C ASP A 71 7.54 24.78 15.80
N LEU A 72 8.61 24.14 15.31
CA LEU A 72 8.62 23.41 14.04
C LEU A 72 7.59 22.27 14.04
N LEU A 73 7.62 21.40 15.04
CA LEU A 73 6.70 20.27 15.17
C LEU A 73 5.26 20.74 15.31
N SER A 74 5.01 21.77 16.13
CA SER A 74 3.66 22.31 16.34
C SER A 74 3.06 22.88 15.06
N ASN A 75 3.88 23.50 14.19
CA ASN A 75 3.44 24.04 12.91
C ASN A 75 3.20 22.97 11.83
N LEU A 76 3.87 21.82 11.95
CA LEU A 76 3.79 20.73 10.96
C LEU A 76 2.79 19.64 11.34
N MET A 77 2.38 19.58 12.61
CA MET A 77 1.40 18.62 13.08
C MET A 77 -0.01 18.94 12.59
N ILE A 78 -0.66 17.93 12.05
CA ILE A 78 -2.06 17.97 11.62
C ILE A 78 -2.89 17.40 12.76
N GLN A 79 -3.65 18.26 13.44
CA GLN A 79 -4.60 17.82 14.46
C GLN A 79 -5.91 17.35 13.80
N GLN A 80 -6.35 16.15 14.15
CA GLN A 80 -7.69 15.64 13.81
C GLN A 80 -8.35 15.12 15.08
N ASP A 81 -9.36 15.85 15.56
CA ASP A 81 -10.00 15.63 16.86
C ASP A 81 -8.97 15.62 18.01
N ASN A 82 -8.78 14.47 18.66
CA ASN A 82 -7.83 14.27 19.76
C ASN A 82 -6.51 13.62 19.33
N ASP A 83 -6.35 13.35 18.03
CA ASP A 83 -5.22 12.66 17.44
C ASP A 83 -4.37 13.62 16.60
N TYR A 84 -3.08 13.33 16.48
CA TYR A 84 -2.11 14.16 15.77
C TYR A 84 -1.37 13.33 14.73
N PHE A 85 -1.20 13.91 13.54
CA PHE A 85 -0.51 13.29 12.42
C PHE A 85 0.66 14.16 11.98
N LEU A 86 1.76 13.53 11.58
CA LEU A 86 2.93 14.22 11.04
C LEU A 86 3.40 13.52 9.77
N GLU A 87 3.21 14.18 8.62
CA GLU A 87 3.61 13.69 7.28
C GLU A 87 5.13 13.85 7.06
N TYR A 88 5.93 13.21 7.93
CA TYR A 88 7.36 13.48 8.06
C TYR A 88 8.17 13.14 6.80
N ARG A 89 7.78 12.13 6.01
CA ARG A 89 8.44 11.85 4.72
C ARG A 89 8.18 12.97 3.69
N LYS A 90 6.96 13.52 3.67
CA LYS A 90 6.59 14.64 2.79
C LYS A 90 7.37 15.89 3.17
N ILE A 91 7.39 16.21 4.46
CA ILE A 91 8.18 17.32 5.01
C ILE A 91 9.66 17.19 4.64
N LYS A 92 10.23 15.98 4.77
CA LYS A 92 11.63 15.72 4.42
C LYS A 92 11.92 15.96 2.93
N ASN A 93 10.96 15.66 2.04
CA ASN A 93 11.10 15.80 0.59
C ASN A 93 10.86 17.24 0.11
N GLU A 94 9.87 17.94 0.67
CA GLU A 94 9.48 19.30 0.25
C GLU A 94 10.35 20.37 0.91
N VAL A 95 10.71 20.16 2.18
CA VAL A 95 11.54 21.08 2.96
C VAL A 95 12.94 20.49 3.09
N TRP A 96 13.60 20.32 1.94
CA TRP A 96 14.96 19.80 1.83
C TRP A 96 15.88 20.57 2.80
N SER A 97 16.39 19.87 3.83
CA SER A 97 17.28 20.30 4.94
C SER A 97 16.68 20.57 6.34
N SER A 98 15.36 20.62 6.54
CA SER A 98 14.83 21.05 7.86
C SER A 98 14.42 19.94 8.83
N PHE A 99 14.10 18.72 8.37
CA PHE A 99 13.70 17.66 9.30
C PHE A 99 14.93 17.13 10.06
N PRO A 100 15.07 17.40 11.36
CA PRO A 100 16.26 17.07 12.10
C PRO A 100 16.47 15.56 12.15
N ALA A 101 17.69 15.09 11.87
CA ALA A 101 18.04 13.67 12.02
C ALA A 101 17.76 13.17 13.44
N GLU A 102 17.92 14.05 14.44
CA GLU A 102 17.58 13.81 15.86
C GLU A 102 16.10 13.44 16.05
N LEU A 103 15.18 14.01 15.26
CA LEU A 103 13.75 13.72 15.31
C LEU A 103 13.36 12.45 14.55
N HIS A 104 14.15 12.05 13.54
CA HIS A 104 13.78 10.96 12.64
C HIS A 104 13.46 9.68 13.39
N HIS A 105 14.34 9.24 14.30
CA HIS A 105 14.10 8.00 15.03
C HIS A 105 12.90 8.10 15.99
N ALA A 106 12.71 9.24 16.65
CA ALA A 106 11.60 9.45 17.56
C ALA A 106 10.25 9.43 16.81
N VAL A 107 10.19 10.05 15.62
CA VAL A 107 8.97 10.10 14.82
C VAL A 107 8.72 8.78 14.08
N PHE A 108 9.76 8.13 13.54
CA PHE A 108 9.62 6.88 12.80
C PHE A 108 9.00 5.75 13.65
N LYS A 109 9.26 5.70 14.95
CA LYS A 109 8.61 4.73 15.86
C LYS A 109 7.09 4.85 15.92
N HIS A 110 6.58 6.02 15.54
CA HIS A 110 5.15 6.32 15.49
C HIS A 110 4.62 6.33 14.06
N ASP A 111 5.44 5.95 13.06
CA ASP A 111 4.94 5.74 11.70
C ASP A 111 3.80 4.71 11.73
N ILE A 112 2.74 4.98 10.98
CA ILE A 112 1.53 4.17 11.00
C ILE A 112 1.80 2.70 10.64
N TYR A 113 2.83 2.41 9.84
CA TYR A 113 3.29 1.06 9.50
C TYR A 113 4.26 0.44 10.53
N GLU A 114 4.64 1.18 11.57
CA GLU A 114 5.43 0.71 12.72
C GLU A 114 4.56 0.48 13.98
N LEU A 115 3.29 0.87 13.95
CA LEU A 115 2.34 0.69 15.06
C LEU A 115 1.88 -0.77 15.22
N PRO A 116 1.32 -1.15 16.38
CA PRO A 116 0.57 -2.38 16.53
C PRO A 116 -0.52 -2.56 15.46
N LEU A 117 -0.74 -3.81 15.02
CA LEU A 117 -1.61 -4.14 13.89
C LEU A 117 -3.05 -3.62 14.05
N ASP A 118 -3.62 -3.69 15.24
CA ASP A 118 -4.97 -3.21 15.54
C ASP A 118 -5.08 -1.70 15.37
N GLN A 119 -4.04 -0.96 15.80
CA GLN A 119 -3.96 0.48 15.63
C GLN A 119 -3.73 0.88 14.17
N ASN A 120 -2.82 0.20 13.47
CA ASN A 120 -2.61 0.38 12.03
C ASN A 120 -3.92 0.18 11.25
N ARG A 121 -4.58 -0.97 11.47
CA ARG A 121 -5.86 -1.31 10.83
C ARG A 121 -6.88 -0.22 11.04
N LYS A 122 -7.09 0.22 12.29
CA LYS A 122 -8.05 1.28 12.62
C LYS A 122 -7.79 2.60 11.87
N LEU A 123 -6.53 3.03 11.80
CA LEU A 123 -6.18 4.29 11.14
C LEU A 123 -6.35 4.19 9.62
N ILE A 124 -5.91 3.09 9.02
CA ILE A 124 -6.04 2.85 7.58
C ILE A 124 -7.51 2.71 7.18
N THR A 125 -8.33 1.95 7.92
CA THR A 125 -9.77 1.81 7.60
C THR A 125 -10.50 3.15 7.69
N GLU A 126 -10.17 3.99 8.68
CA GLU A 126 -10.74 5.33 8.79
C GLU A 126 -10.31 6.23 7.63
N ARG A 127 -9.06 6.13 7.18
CA ARG A 127 -8.55 6.86 6.00
C ARG A 127 -9.27 6.44 4.72
N TRP A 128 -9.47 5.14 4.51
CA TRP A 128 -10.26 4.59 3.40
C TRP A 128 -11.72 5.06 3.44
N LYS A 129 -12.32 5.14 4.64
CA LYS A 129 -13.68 5.63 4.82
C LYS A 129 -13.82 7.10 4.43
N LYS A 130 -12.93 7.96 4.94
CA LYS A 130 -12.86 9.39 4.59
C LYS A 130 -12.65 9.59 3.08
N PHE A 131 -11.78 8.78 2.47
CA PHE A 131 -11.59 8.77 1.01
C PHE A 131 -12.90 8.46 0.29
N ALA A 132 -13.55 7.35 0.64
CA ALA A 132 -14.79 6.91 0.01
C ALA A 132 -15.91 7.95 0.15
N ASP A 133 -16.02 8.61 1.31
CA ASP A 133 -17.02 9.66 1.55
C ASP A 133 -16.78 10.86 0.64
N ARG A 134 -15.51 11.26 0.51
CA ARG A 134 -15.13 12.45 -0.26
C ARG A 134 -15.36 12.29 -1.75
N VAL A 135 -15.15 11.09 -2.31
CA VAL A 135 -15.14 10.88 -3.77
C VAL A 135 -16.44 10.29 -4.32
N LEU A 136 -17.36 9.88 -3.45
CA LEU A 136 -18.60 9.21 -3.83
C LEU A 136 -19.37 9.95 -4.92
N TYR A 137 -19.52 11.27 -4.77
CA TYR A 137 -20.28 12.12 -5.71
C TYR A 137 -19.40 12.89 -6.71
N GLY A 138 -18.08 12.65 -6.71
CA GLY A 138 -17.14 13.29 -7.65
C GLY A 138 -17.27 12.74 -9.08
N ALA A 139 -16.62 13.38 -10.05
CA ALA A 139 -16.60 12.88 -11.44
C ALA A 139 -15.48 11.85 -11.68
N ASP A 140 -14.39 11.93 -10.91
CA ASP A 140 -13.16 11.20 -11.19
C ASP A 140 -13.25 9.71 -10.84
N THR A 141 -12.53 8.90 -11.61
CA THR A 141 -12.19 7.51 -11.29
C THR A 141 -10.80 7.44 -10.66
N PHE A 142 -10.62 6.67 -9.60
CA PHE A 142 -9.34 6.56 -8.90
C PHE A 142 -8.66 5.24 -9.26
N VAL A 143 -7.37 5.27 -9.57
CA VAL A 143 -6.56 4.07 -9.87
C VAL A 143 -5.49 3.96 -8.81
N PHE A 144 -5.55 2.93 -7.97
CA PHE A 144 -4.58 2.70 -6.89
C PHE A 144 -3.66 1.53 -7.21
N ASP A 145 -2.36 1.75 -7.05
CA ASP A 145 -1.31 0.76 -7.13
C ASP A 145 -0.96 0.27 -5.71
N CYS A 146 -1.17 -1.02 -5.43
CA CYS A 146 -0.55 -1.74 -4.30
C CYS A 146 -0.95 -1.36 -2.86
N CYS A 147 -2.13 -0.80 -2.57
CA CYS A 147 -2.50 -0.41 -1.20
C CYS A 147 -3.67 -1.19 -0.57
N PHE A 148 -4.39 -2.00 -1.35
CA PHE A 148 -5.61 -2.68 -0.93
C PHE A 148 -5.37 -4.08 -0.36
N ILE A 149 -4.63 -4.94 -1.08
CA ILE A 149 -4.25 -6.28 -0.61
C ILE A 149 -2.81 -6.26 -0.10
N GLN A 150 -1.89 -5.68 -0.88
CA GLN A 150 -0.47 -5.69 -0.56
C GLN A 150 -0.17 -5.12 0.82
N ASN A 151 -0.72 -3.96 1.19
CA ASN A 151 -0.39 -3.32 2.47
C ASN A 151 -0.93 -4.13 3.68
N PRO A 152 -2.23 -4.51 3.74
CA PRO A 152 -2.74 -5.38 4.82
C PRO A 152 -2.00 -6.71 4.96
N VAL A 153 -1.62 -7.35 3.85
CA VAL A 153 -0.87 -8.61 3.89
C VAL A 153 0.56 -8.37 4.37
N THR A 154 1.21 -7.31 3.92
CA THR A 154 2.57 -6.95 4.33
C THR A 154 2.61 -6.63 5.83
N ILE A 155 1.71 -5.79 6.33
CA ILE A 155 1.70 -5.43 7.76
C ILE A 155 1.24 -6.62 8.62
N GLY A 156 0.16 -7.30 8.24
CA GLY A 156 -0.41 -8.39 9.03
C GLY A 156 0.49 -9.62 9.05
N MET A 157 0.72 -10.23 7.88
CA MET A 157 1.46 -11.50 7.79
C MET A 157 2.98 -11.27 7.93
N ILE A 158 3.54 -10.34 7.16
CA ILE A 158 5.00 -10.23 7.03
C ILE A 158 5.60 -9.55 8.26
N LYS A 159 5.06 -8.41 8.69
CA LYS A 159 5.59 -7.68 9.86
C LYS A 159 5.18 -8.32 11.18
N HIS A 160 3.88 -8.59 11.37
CA HIS A 160 3.35 -9.02 12.67
C HIS A 160 3.16 -10.53 12.83
N GLY A 161 3.24 -11.34 11.76
CA GLY A 161 2.96 -12.78 11.86
C GLY A 161 1.50 -13.08 12.24
N ALA A 162 0.59 -12.17 11.89
CA ALA A 162 -0.81 -12.27 12.28
C ALA A 162 -1.47 -13.51 11.66
N LYS A 163 -2.53 -13.98 12.33
CA LYS A 163 -3.30 -15.11 11.83
C LYS A 163 -3.94 -14.76 10.49
N LYS A 164 -3.96 -15.75 9.60
CA LYS A 164 -4.53 -15.64 8.25
C LYS A 164 -5.91 -14.95 8.22
N GLU A 165 -6.83 -15.37 9.08
CA GLU A 165 -8.20 -14.82 9.11
C GLU A 165 -8.24 -13.36 9.57
N GLU A 166 -7.30 -12.93 10.40
CA GLU A 166 -7.19 -11.54 10.80
C GLU A 166 -6.83 -10.66 9.60
N VAL A 167 -5.85 -11.09 8.80
CA VAL A 167 -5.43 -10.41 7.56
C VAL A 167 -6.55 -10.41 6.52
N ILE A 168 -7.23 -11.55 6.31
CA ILE A 168 -8.39 -11.64 5.41
C ILE A 168 -9.49 -10.68 5.83
N SER A 169 -9.86 -10.68 7.12
CA SER A 169 -10.91 -9.80 7.63
C SER A 169 -10.56 -8.33 7.48
N TYR A 170 -9.27 -7.97 7.51
CA TYR A 170 -8.80 -6.61 7.30
C TYR A 170 -9.04 -6.18 5.84
N VAL A 171 -8.65 -6.98 4.85
CA VAL A 171 -8.92 -6.65 3.44
C VAL A 171 -10.42 -6.63 3.14
N ILE A 172 -11.21 -7.56 3.72
CA ILE A 172 -12.67 -7.56 3.56
C ILE A 172 -13.28 -6.27 4.11
N GLU A 173 -12.83 -5.79 5.26
CA GLU A 173 -13.30 -4.52 5.82
C GLU A 173 -13.02 -3.34 4.88
N LEU A 174 -11.82 -3.27 4.29
CA LEU A 174 -11.49 -2.26 3.27
C LEU A 174 -12.46 -2.36 2.08
N ALA A 175 -12.75 -3.58 1.60
CA ALA A 175 -13.66 -3.82 0.49
C ALA A 175 -15.08 -3.31 0.81
N THR A 176 -15.59 -3.60 2.02
CA THR A 176 -16.89 -3.12 2.49
C THR A 176 -16.94 -1.60 2.56
N ILE A 177 -15.87 -0.94 3.01
CA ILE A 177 -15.80 0.53 3.09
C ILE A 177 -15.95 1.19 1.71
N VAL A 178 -15.37 0.60 0.66
CA VAL A 178 -15.40 1.15 -0.71
C VAL A 178 -16.47 0.55 -1.61
N GLU A 179 -17.33 -0.35 -1.11
CA GLU A 179 -18.34 -1.05 -1.93
C GLU A 179 -19.20 -0.09 -2.76
N ARG A 180 -19.63 1.02 -2.16
CA ARG A 180 -20.42 2.08 -2.82
C ARG A 180 -19.69 2.82 -3.95
N LEU A 181 -18.37 2.69 -4.06
CA LEU A 181 -17.57 3.18 -5.19
C LEU A 181 -17.58 2.20 -6.37
N ASN A 182 -18.25 1.05 -6.22
CA ASN A 182 -18.29 -0.03 -7.19
C ASN A 182 -16.89 -0.44 -7.67
N PRO A 183 -16.00 -0.88 -6.76
CA PRO A 183 -14.60 -1.07 -7.08
C PRO A 183 -14.38 -2.21 -8.07
N LEU A 184 -13.39 -2.03 -8.95
CA LEU A 184 -12.86 -3.07 -9.84
C LEU A 184 -11.46 -3.47 -9.34
N LEU A 185 -11.29 -4.73 -8.96
CA LEU A 185 -9.98 -5.29 -8.64
C LEU A 185 -9.37 -5.97 -9.88
N ILE A 186 -8.23 -5.46 -10.33
CA ILE A 186 -7.39 -6.12 -11.35
C ILE A 186 -6.20 -6.73 -10.61
N TYR A 187 -6.19 -8.06 -10.51
CA TYR A 187 -5.10 -8.81 -9.89
C TYR A 187 -4.12 -9.28 -10.97
N VAL A 188 -2.92 -8.71 -10.98
CA VAL A 188 -1.87 -9.00 -11.95
C VAL A 188 -1.13 -10.27 -11.53
N GLN A 189 -1.17 -11.27 -12.41
CA GLN A 189 -0.54 -12.57 -12.22
C GLN A 189 0.62 -12.77 -13.18
N GLN A 190 1.53 -13.65 -12.75
CA GLN A 190 2.57 -14.22 -13.59
C GLN A 190 2.69 -15.70 -13.28
N ASN A 191 2.99 -16.48 -14.32
CA ASN A 191 3.04 -17.94 -14.25
C ASN A 191 4.20 -18.43 -13.36
N ASP A 192 5.33 -17.72 -13.38
CA ASP A 192 6.53 -18.09 -12.62
C ASP A 192 6.96 -16.95 -11.67
N LEU A 193 6.57 -17.07 -10.40
CA LEU A 193 6.99 -16.15 -9.34
C LEU A 193 8.50 -16.19 -9.11
N ASP A 194 9.10 -17.37 -9.18
CA ASP A 194 10.53 -17.51 -8.86
C ASP A 194 11.34 -16.76 -9.93
N HIS A 195 10.93 -16.88 -11.20
CA HIS A 195 11.50 -16.09 -12.29
C HIS A 195 11.26 -14.59 -12.10
N SER A 196 10.01 -14.16 -11.87
CA SER A 196 9.69 -12.73 -11.80
C SER A 196 10.33 -12.01 -10.62
N PHE A 197 10.40 -12.66 -9.46
CA PHE A 197 11.08 -12.11 -8.30
C PHE A 197 12.59 -12.03 -8.52
N LYS A 198 13.23 -13.08 -9.07
CA LYS A 198 14.66 -13.05 -9.41
C LYS A 198 14.99 -11.99 -10.48
N LYS A 199 14.10 -11.80 -11.45
CA LYS A 199 14.19 -10.70 -12.43
C LYS A 199 14.16 -9.35 -11.72
N ALA A 200 13.21 -9.12 -10.82
CA ALA A 200 13.10 -7.88 -10.05
C ALA A 200 14.35 -7.63 -9.18
N VAL A 201 14.91 -8.66 -8.54
CA VAL A 201 16.17 -8.57 -7.78
C VAL A 201 17.35 -8.16 -8.67
N LYS A 202 17.40 -8.65 -9.92
CA LYS A 202 18.47 -8.31 -10.87
C LYS A 202 18.33 -6.90 -11.45
N GLU A 203 17.11 -6.43 -11.64
CA GLU A 203 16.82 -5.14 -12.30
C GLU A 203 16.85 -3.94 -11.35
N ARG A 204 16.71 -4.17 -10.04
CA ARG A 204 16.65 -3.11 -9.02
C ARG A 204 18.00 -2.93 -8.30
N PRO A 205 18.23 -1.78 -7.65
CA PRO A 205 19.42 -1.58 -6.83
C PRO A 205 19.56 -2.65 -5.73
N GLN A 206 20.79 -2.96 -5.36
CA GLN A 206 21.10 -4.02 -4.39
C GLN A 206 20.40 -3.76 -3.05
N GLU A 207 20.37 -2.50 -2.61
CA GLU A 207 19.75 -2.05 -1.36
C GLU A 207 18.25 -2.37 -1.32
N TRP A 208 17.57 -2.36 -2.47
CA TRP A 208 16.18 -2.78 -2.55
C TRP A 208 16.03 -4.26 -2.22
N SER A 209 16.88 -5.11 -2.80
CA SER A 209 16.80 -6.56 -2.58
C SER A 209 17.21 -6.96 -1.16
N GLU A 210 18.22 -6.30 -0.60
CA GLU A 210 18.68 -6.52 0.77
C GLU A 210 17.60 -6.12 1.77
N GLY A 211 17.05 -4.90 1.63
CA GLY A 211 15.96 -4.43 2.47
C GLY A 211 14.70 -5.30 2.34
N PHE A 212 14.37 -5.75 1.14
CA PHE A 212 13.25 -6.66 0.91
C PHE A 212 13.46 -7.99 1.64
N ILE A 213 14.62 -8.63 1.44
CA ILE A 213 14.94 -9.92 2.07
C ILE A 213 14.92 -9.78 3.59
N GLU A 214 15.56 -8.74 4.14
CA GLU A 214 15.58 -8.46 5.56
C GLU A 214 14.16 -8.29 6.12
N TYR A 215 13.34 -7.43 5.51
CA TYR A 215 11.97 -7.18 5.94
C TYR A 215 11.09 -8.43 5.88
N TYR A 216 11.31 -9.32 4.90
CA TYR A 216 10.49 -10.51 4.72
C TYR A 216 10.93 -11.70 5.58
N THR A 217 12.17 -11.73 6.06
CA THR A 217 12.73 -12.92 6.74
C THR A 217 13.05 -12.70 8.22
N ASN A 218 13.26 -11.46 8.67
CA ASN A 218 13.67 -11.17 10.06
C ASN A 218 12.53 -10.76 11.00
N GLN A 219 11.28 -10.83 10.54
CA GLN A 219 10.08 -10.49 11.32
C GLN A 219 8.88 -11.35 10.92
N GLY A 220 7.80 -11.25 11.71
CA GLY A 220 6.54 -11.96 11.53
C GLY A 220 6.67 -13.38 10.99
N TYR A 221 5.93 -13.67 9.93
CA TYR A 221 5.86 -15.02 9.34
C TYR A 221 7.22 -15.57 8.93
N GLY A 222 8.08 -14.78 8.26
CA GLY A 222 9.38 -15.27 7.80
C GLY A 222 10.29 -15.70 8.94
N LYS A 223 10.30 -14.93 10.03
CA LYS A 223 11.07 -15.25 11.24
C LYS A 223 10.54 -16.50 11.94
N GLU A 224 9.22 -16.61 12.08
CA GLU A 224 8.58 -17.78 12.73
C GLU A 224 8.89 -19.09 12.00
N GLN A 225 8.97 -19.05 10.67
CA GLN A 225 9.34 -20.20 9.83
C GLN A 225 10.85 -20.43 9.72
N ASN A 226 11.68 -19.58 10.35
CA ASN A 226 13.14 -19.59 10.24
C ASN A 226 13.67 -19.46 8.80
N TYR A 227 12.91 -18.78 7.93
CA TYR A 227 13.34 -18.50 6.56
C TYR A 227 14.46 -17.45 6.55
N LYS A 228 15.42 -17.59 5.63
CA LYS A 228 16.59 -16.70 5.52
C LYS A 228 17.01 -16.49 4.08
N GLY A 229 17.59 -15.32 3.81
CA GLY A 229 18.16 -14.99 2.52
C GLY A 229 17.12 -14.96 1.39
N LEU A 230 17.62 -14.99 0.15
CA LEU A 230 16.78 -14.92 -1.05
C LEU A 230 15.77 -16.07 -1.14
N ASP A 231 16.23 -17.31 -0.86
CA ASP A 231 15.36 -18.49 -0.91
C ASP A 231 14.28 -18.45 0.17
N GLY A 232 14.62 -17.94 1.36
CA GLY A 232 13.64 -17.69 2.42
C GLY A 232 12.58 -16.67 2.02
N ALA A 233 13.00 -15.54 1.43
CA ALA A 233 12.08 -14.53 0.92
C ALA A 233 11.14 -15.10 -0.16
N LEU A 234 11.64 -15.99 -1.03
CA LEU A 234 10.82 -16.71 -2.00
C LEU A 234 9.77 -17.63 -1.34
N GLN A 235 10.12 -18.34 -0.26
CA GLN A 235 9.14 -19.16 0.48
C GLN A 235 8.05 -18.30 1.11
N VAL A 236 8.42 -17.14 1.68
CA VAL A 236 7.46 -16.19 2.22
C VAL A 236 6.53 -15.66 1.13
N LEU A 237 7.06 -15.37 -0.07
CA LEU A 237 6.25 -14.94 -1.22
C LEU A 237 5.31 -16.03 -1.74
N LYS A 238 5.70 -17.30 -1.68
CA LYS A 238 4.79 -18.43 -2.00
C LYS A 238 3.62 -18.48 -1.03
N ALA A 239 3.89 -18.42 0.28
CA ALA A 239 2.85 -18.37 1.30
C ALA A 239 1.95 -17.12 1.19
N ARG A 240 2.55 -15.95 0.88
CA ARG A 240 1.81 -14.72 0.60
C ARG A 240 0.86 -14.88 -0.59
N ARG A 241 1.31 -15.50 -1.68
CA ARG A 241 0.46 -15.76 -2.86
C ARG A 241 -0.75 -16.63 -2.54
N GLU A 242 -0.56 -17.67 -1.73
CA GLU A 242 -1.65 -18.52 -1.26
C GLU A 242 -2.68 -17.74 -0.42
N LEU A 243 -2.20 -16.83 0.43
CA LEU A 243 -3.07 -15.94 1.19
C LEU A 243 -3.82 -14.95 0.30
N GLU A 244 -3.13 -14.29 -0.63
CA GLU A 244 -3.76 -13.36 -1.59
C GLU A 244 -4.78 -14.05 -2.49
N GLU A 245 -4.53 -15.31 -2.88
CA GLU A 245 -5.50 -16.12 -3.62
C GLU A 245 -6.77 -16.37 -2.82
N GLU A 246 -6.65 -16.68 -1.52
CA GLU A 246 -7.82 -16.86 -0.66
C GLU A 246 -8.58 -15.56 -0.43
N ILE A 247 -7.86 -14.45 -0.21
CA ILE A 247 -8.44 -13.11 -0.13
C ILE A 247 -9.22 -12.81 -1.41
N PHE A 248 -8.58 -12.99 -2.58
CA PHE A 248 -9.21 -12.77 -3.88
C PHE A 248 -10.50 -13.56 -3.98
N ASN A 249 -10.53 -14.84 -3.61
CA ASN A 249 -11.71 -15.68 -3.72
C ASN A 249 -12.84 -15.25 -2.77
N ARG A 250 -12.53 -14.76 -1.56
CA ARG A 250 -13.53 -14.32 -0.57
C ARG A 250 -14.08 -12.91 -0.79
N LEU A 251 -13.40 -12.07 -1.58
CA LEU A 251 -13.86 -10.72 -1.87
C LEU A 251 -15.16 -10.72 -2.70
N ASN A 252 -16.15 -9.93 -2.28
CA ASN A 252 -17.41 -9.74 -3.00
C ASN A 252 -17.44 -8.39 -3.73
N ILE A 253 -16.46 -8.16 -4.60
CA ILE A 253 -16.36 -6.99 -5.48
C ILE A 253 -16.09 -7.48 -6.91
N THR A 254 -16.32 -6.64 -7.91
CA THR A 254 -15.92 -6.94 -9.29
C THR A 254 -14.42 -7.16 -9.32
N LYS A 255 -13.99 -8.34 -9.78
CA LYS A 255 -12.58 -8.75 -9.72
C LYS A 255 -12.21 -9.59 -10.92
N ILE A 256 -11.01 -9.36 -11.45
CA ILE A 256 -10.46 -10.08 -12.59
C ILE A 256 -8.96 -10.33 -12.37
N LYS A 257 -8.48 -11.44 -12.92
CA LYS A 257 -7.05 -11.75 -12.99
C LYS A 257 -6.57 -11.50 -14.40
N VAL A 258 -5.41 -10.86 -14.53
CA VAL A 258 -4.76 -10.58 -15.80
C VAL A 258 -3.35 -11.16 -15.79
N ASP A 259 -2.95 -11.80 -16.90
CA ASP A 259 -1.62 -12.43 -17.02
C ASP A 259 -0.66 -11.46 -17.72
N ASN A 260 0.41 -11.08 -17.02
CA ASN A 260 1.51 -10.26 -17.56
C ASN A 260 2.82 -11.06 -17.71
N SER A 261 2.72 -12.37 -18.00
CA SER A 261 3.89 -13.23 -18.18
C SER A 261 4.63 -13.00 -19.49
N SER A 262 3.96 -12.48 -20.52
CA SER A 262 4.58 -12.21 -21.84
C SER A 262 5.46 -10.96 -21.84
N TYR A 263 5.25 -10.03 -20.89
CA TYR A 263 5.86 -8.70 -20.87
C TYR A 263 5.68 -7.90 -22.19
N ASN A 264 4.68 -8.25 -23.02
CA ASN A 264 4.35 -7.48 -24.21
C ASN A 264 3.33 -6.40 -23.86
N LYS A 265 3.80 -5.14 -23.81
CA LYS A 265 2.98 -3.99 -23.40
C LYS A 265 1.76 -3.79 -24.31
N ASN A 266 1.88 -4.00 -25.61
CA ASN A 266 0.79 -3.73 -26.57
C ASN A 266 -0.33 -4.75 -26.44
N ASP A 267 0.00 -6.04 -26.55
CA ASP A 267 -0.97 -7.13 -26.39
C ASP A 267 -1.66 -7.04 -25.01
N TYR A 268 -0.90 -6.69 -23.97
CA TYR A 268 -1.43 -6.52 -22.62
C TYR A 268 -2.36 -5.30 -22.50
N LYS A 269 -2.07 -4.20 -23.21
CA LYS A 269 -2.96 -3.03 -23.26
C LYS A 269 -4.30 -3.40 -23.91
N GLU A 270 -4.30 -4.14 -25.02
CA GLU A 270 -5.54 -4.61 -25.67
C GLU A 270 -6.41 -5.46 -24.72
N VAL A 271 -5.79 -6.32 -23.90
CA VAL A 271 -6.51 -7.08 -22.86
C VAL A 271 -7.17 -6.14 -21.85
N LEU A 272 -6.44 -5.13 -21.36
CA LEU A 272 -6.98 -4.15 -20.41
C LEU A 272 -8.10 -3.30 -21.02
N GLU A 273 -7.99 -2.92 -22.30
CA GLU A 273 -9.04 -2.18 -23.01
C GLU A 273 -10.34 -2.98 -23.07
N GLY A 274 -10.26 -4.28 -23.37
CA GLY A 274 -11.42 -5.18 -23.34
C GLY A 274 -12.10 -5.18 -21.97
N ILE A 275 -11.33 -5.35 -20.90
CA ILE A 275 -11.82 -5.38 -19.51
C ILE A 275 -12.47 -4.06 -19.10
N LEU A 276 -11.88 -2.92 -19.48
CA LEU A 276 -12.37 -1.60 -19.09
C LEU A 276 -13.55 -1.10 -19.93
N SER A 277 -13.90 -1.81 -21.00
CA SER A 277 -15.04 -1.50 -21.87
C SER A 277 -16.37 -2.12 -21.42
N GLU A 278 -16.35 -3.06 -20.47
CA GLU A 278 -17.52 -3.73 -19.87
C GLU A 278 -18.17 -2.92 -18.72
#